data_AF-A0A1Z4JQN1-F1
#
_entry.id   AF-A0A1Z4JQN1-F1
#
_cell.length_a   1.000
_cell.length_b   1.000
_cell.length_c   1.000
_cell.angle_alpha   90.00
_cell.angle_beta   90.00
_cell.angle_gamma   90.00
#
_symmetry.space_group_name_H-M   'P 1'
#
loop_
_entity.id
_entity.type
_entity.pdbx_description
1 polymer ?
#
loop_
_entity_poly.entity_id
_entity_poly.type
_entity_poly.pdbx_seq_one_letter_code
_entity_poly.pdbx_strand_id
1 'polypeptide(L)'
;MQSFLSIDDLEAASQETLVLMDTRREIQQRLEQYCNRLEDLKRGFDEKGILEGDTQARNTYEQLVIAIRHYRSQIQNDLPELSRRLIEARQSLEENGENTTDIDFIKQVIEERREEQAQREYEAQMSRHQAEKLTQERHETAEQLLDRIREQTSYYDASYLAMDVYHYREDLKGVDRLDEVVEFLFNRVQELSDKPITLQGTAIQKLKIMDAHARKLWAQAQSEPKAILEKKPKPETDIEEKEQKESYTHLRGKVVVFGGHTTTRTYVKEKLPKVYFVWSTVEDGLLIVDQAVQQIQTADAVLLLTDDTSHAVTRKAMTELRRLKKQPIELHHEGVNTIVEKIAWKLMFKSC
;
A
#
# COMPACT_ATOMS: atom_id res chain seq x y z
N MET A 1 43.36 28.21 4.73
CA MET A 1 43.15 28.96 5.99
C MET A 1 42.11 28.20 6.79
N GLN A 2 42.50 27.54 7.88
CA GLN A 2 41.54 26.95 8.81
C GLN A 2 40.90 28.10 9.58
N SER A 3 39.58 28.26 9.46
CA SER A 3 38.81 29.18 10.30
C SER A 3 38.89 28.66 11.73
N PHE A 4 39.64 29.34 12.59
CA PHE A 4 39.51 29.13 14.03
C PHE A 4 38.15 29.68 14.45
N LEU A 5 37.39 28.88 15.20
CA LEU A 5 36.17 29.33 15.88
C LEU A 5 36.53 30.52 16.77
N SER A 6 35.70 31.57 16.78
CA SER A 6 35.87 32.70 17.69
C SER A 6 35.83 32.20 19.14
N ILE A 7 36.47 32.93 20.06
CA ILE A 7 36.32 32.68 21.51
C ILE A 7 34.83 32.74 21.89
N ASP A 8 34.08 33.67 21.29
CA ASP A 8 32.64 33.81 21.49
C ASP A 8 31.86 32.59 20.99
N ASP A 9 32.27 31.98 19.86
CA ASP A 9 31.64 30.76 19.34
C ASP A 9 31.93 29.55 20.25
N LEU A 10 33.12 29.51 20.85
CA LEU A 10 33.52 28.47 21.80
C LEU A 10 32.76 28.59 23.13
N GLU A 11 32.56 29.83 23.61
CA GLU A 11 31.78 30.11 24.82
C GLU A 11 30.30 29.77 24.64
N ALA A 12 29.70 30.13 23.49
CA ALA A 12 28.33 29.77 23.16
C ALA A 12 28.13 28.25 23.07
N ALA A 13 29.02 27.52 22.40
CA ALA A 13 28.97 26.06 22.30
C ALA A 13 29.17 25.38 23.68
N SER A 14 30.01 25.95 24.54
CA SER A 14 30.22 25.48 25.91
C SER A 14 28.96 25.65 26.77
N GLN A 15 28.30 26.80 26.68
CA GLN A 15 27.04 27.07 27.38
C GLN A 15 25.91 26.16 26.88
N GLU A 16 25.78 25.96 25.57
CA GLU A 16 24.79 25.03 25.00
C GLU A 16 25.01 23.59 25.51
N THR A 17 26.27 23.16 25.58
CA THR A 17 26.63 21.83 26.09
C THR A 17 26.29 21.69 27.58
N LEU A 18 26.53 22.72 28.39
CA LEU A 18 26.19 22.72 29.82
C LEU A 18 24.66 22.61 30.02
N VAL A 19 23.88 23.40 29.28
CA VAL A 19 22.41 23.35 29.32
C VAL A 19 21.89 21.97 28.94
N LEU A 20 22.46 21.34 27.90
CA LEU A 20 22.13 19.97 27.50
C LEU A 20 22.44 18.95 28.61
N MET A 21 23.60 19.07 29.27
CA MET A 21 24.00 18.16 30.34
C MET A 21 23.09 18.28 31.57
N ASP A 22 22.75 19.51 31.97
CA ASP A 22 21.86 19.76 33.10
C ASP A 22 20.43 19.27 32.81
N THR A 23 19.91 19.57 31.62
CA THR A 23 18.59 19.10 31.17
C THR A 23 18.53 17.57 31.10
N ARG A 24 19.59 16.93 30.61
CA ARG A 24 19.70 15.47 30.58
C ARG A 24 19.66 14.88 31.99
N ARG A 25 20.36 15.49 32.94
CA ARG A 25 20.37 15.06 34.34
C ARG A 25 18.99 15.19 34.99
N GLU A 26 18.28 16.28 34.69
CA GLU A 26 16.91 16.51 35.15
C GLU A 26 15.95 15.42 34.67
N ILE A 27 15.94 15.15 33.35
CA ILE A 27 15.11 14.11 32.74
C ILE A 27 15.46 12.73 33.30
N GLN A 28 16.75 12.43 33.43
CA GLN A 28 17.22 11.16 33.97
C GLN A 28 16.71 10.94 35.41
N GLN A 29 16.89 11.91 36.29
CA GLN A 29 16.40 11.83 37.68
C GLN A 29 14.89 11.61 37.73
N ARG A 30 14.14 12.25 36.83
CA ARG A 30 12.69 12.11 36.74
C ARG A 30 12.28 10.70 36.31
N LEU A 31 12.88 10.20 35.23
CA LEU A 31 12.63 8.85 34.72
C LEU A 31 13.02 7.78 35.75
N GLU A 32 14.13 7.97 36.46
CA GLU A 32 14.54 7.09 37.56
C GLU A 32 13.52 7.10 38.71
N GLN A 33 12.97 8.26 39.08
CA GLN A 33 11.89 8.33 40.08
C GLN A 33 10.63 7.60 39.62
N TYR A 34 10.25 7.71 38.34
CA TYR A 34 9.11 6.97 37.80
C TYR A 34 9.36 5.46 37.77
N CYS A 35 10.54 5.02 37.31
CA CYS A 35 10.96 3.63 37.35
C CYS A 35 10.88 3.07 38.78
N ASN A 36 11.43 3.77 39.77
CA ASN A 36 11.44 3.32 41.16
C ASN A 36 10.02 3.16 41.72
N ARG A 37 9.12 4.12 41.43
CA ARG A 37 7.71 4.01 41.85
C ARG A 37 7.01 2.81 41.21
N LEU A 38 7.26 2.55 39.93
CA LEU A 38 6.70 1.39 39.24
C LEU A 38 7.31 0.09 39.77
N GLU A 39 8.60 0.06 40.08
CA GLU A 39 9.26 -1.10 40.67
C GLU A 39 8.74 -1.42 42.07
N ASP A 40 8.44 -0.40 42.89
CA ASP A 40 7.78 -0.59 44.18
C ASP A 40 6.35 -1.14 44.02
N LEU A 41 5.60 -0.64 43.03
CA LEU A 41 4.28 -1.18 42.67
C LEU A 41 4.37 -2.63 42.23
N LYS A 42 5.33 -2.96 41.34
CA LYS A 42 5.62 -4.33 40.89
C LYS A 42 5.95 -5.23 42.08
N ARG A 43 6.83 -4.78 42.98
CA ARG A 43 7.19 -5.53 44.21
C ARG A 43 5.96 -5.81 45.06
N GLY A 44 5.04 -4.84 45.18
CA GLY A 44 3.76 -5.04 45.88
C GLY A 44 2.85 -6.10 45.23
N PHE A 45 2.88 -6.25 43.90
CA PHE A 45 2.20 -7.35 43.21
C PHE A 45 2.91 -8.69 43.43
N ASP A 46 4.25 -8.70 43.39
CA ASP A 46 5.07 -9.89 43.62
C ASP A 46 4.88 -10.43 45.05
N GLU A 47 4.82 -9.54 46.05
CA GLU A 47 4.63 -9.88 47.47
C GLU A 47 3.22 -10.41 47.79
N LYS A 48 2.18 -9.87 47.12
CA LYS A 48 0.79 -10.28 47.34
C LYS A 48 0.41 -11.55 46.56
N GLY A 49 1.19 -11.91 45.54
CA GLY A 49 0.87 -12.96 44.59
C GLY A 49 -0.25 -12.54 43.64
N ILE A 50 -0.02 -12.69 42.33
CA ILE A 50 -1.10 -12.54 41.35
C ILE A 50 -1.99 -13.79 41.49
N LEU A 51 -3.19 -13.62 42.07
CA LEU A 51 -4.14 -14.72 42.24
C LEU A 51 -4.44 -15.35 40.86
N GLU A 52 -4.22 -16.66 40.74
CA GLU A 52 -4.57 -17.41 39.53
C GLU A 52 -6.06 -17.22 39.21
N GLY A 53 -6.35 -16.58 38.07
CA GLY A 53 -7.72 -16.29 37.62
C GLY A 53 -8.05 -14.81 37.52
N ASP A 54 -7.28 -13.90 38.13
CA ASP A 54 -7.49 -12.46 37.98
C ASP A 54 -6.79 -11.94 36.70
N THR A 55 -7.51 -12.04 35.58
CA THR A 55 -7.05 -11.57 34.27
C THR A 55 -6.74 -10.07 34.29
N GLN A 56 -7.43 -9.29 35.12
CA GLN A 56 -7.22 -7.85 35.20
C GLN A 56 -5.92 -7.53 35.95
N ALA A 57 -5.69 -8.16 37.11
CA ALA A 57 -4.43 -8.01 37.85
C ALA A 57 -3.22 -8.45 37.03
N ARG A 58 -3.35 -9.54 36.25
CA ARG A 58 -2.30 -10.02 35.34
C ARG A 58 -2.01 -9.03 34.22
N ASN A 59 -3.03 -8.50 33.56
CA ASN A 59 -2.87 -7.47 32.52
C ASN A 59 -2.21 -6.20 33.08
N THR A 60 -2.64 -5.75 34.26
CA THR A 60 -2.02 -4.59 34.92
C THR A 60 -0.56 -4.84 35.24
N TYR A 61 -0.20 -6.02 35.75
CA TYR A 61 1.19 -6.39 36.03
C TYR A 61 2.04 -6.43 34.75
N GLU A 62 1.53 -7.03 33.67
CA GLU A 62 2.23 -7.07 32.38
C GLU A 62 2.46 -5.66 31.81
N GLN A 63 1.45 -4.78 31.86
CA GLN A 63 1.59 -3.37 31.48
C GLN A 63 2.66 -2.65 32.33
N LEU A 64 2.73 -2.97 33.62
CA LEU A 64 3.70 -2.39 34.55
C LEU A 64 5.13 -2.81 34.20
N VAL A 65 5.34 -4.08 33.87
CA VAL A 65 6.65 -4.60 33.42
C VAL A 65 7.08 -3.96 32.10
N ILE A 66 6.15 -3.81 31.15
CA ILE A 66 6.41 -3.14 29.87
C ILE A 66 6.80 -1.67 30.11
N ALA A 67 6.07 -0.96 30.98
CA ALA A 67 6.37 0.43 31.30
C ALA A 67 7.75 0.62 31.95
N ILE A 68 8.14 -0.24 32.91
CA ILE A 68 9.48 -0.20 33.53
C ILE A 68 10.57 -0.42 32.48
N ARG A 69 10.42 -1.45 31.63
CA ARG A 69 11.39 -1.75 30.57
C ARG A 69 11.54 -0.56 29.62
N HIS A 70 10.43 0.07 29.27
CA HIS A 70 10.41 1.21 28.38
C HIS A 70 11.12 2.44 28.98
N TYR A 71 10.81 2.83 30.22
CA TYR A 71 11.50 3.96 30.85
C TYR A 71 13.00 3.70 31.04
N ARG A 72 13.41 2.47 31.33
CA ARG A 72 14.83 2.10 31.35
C ARG A 72 15.49 2.23 29.97
N SER A 73 14.78 1.86 28.90
CA SER A 73 15.25 2.07 27.53
C SER A 73 15.39 3.57 27.20
N GLN A 74 14.41 4.39 27.59
CA GLN A 74 14.47 5.84 27.38
C GLN A 74 15.65 6.48 28.11
N ILE A 75 15.92 6.05 29.35
CA ILE A 75 17.12 6.48 30.11
C ILE A 75 18.40 6.11 29.34
N GLN A 76 18.48 4.90 28.78
CA GLN A 76 19.72 4.45 28.13
C GLN A 76 19.94 5.06 26.74
N ASN A 77 18.88 5.17 25.94
CA ASN A 77 19.00 5.40 24.50
C ASN A 77 18.45 6.76 24.05
N ASP A 78 17.43 7.29 24.73
CA ASP A 78 16.66 8.44 24.25
C ASP A 78 16.94 9.75 25.01
N LEU A 79 17.73 9.69 26.10
CA LEU A 79 18.10 10.87 26.90
C LEU A 79 18.63 12.06 26.07
N PRO A 80 19.53 11.87 25.08
CA PRO A 80 20.01 12.98 24.26
C PRO A 80 18.89 13.67 23.46
N GLU A 81 17.99 12.87 22.87
CA GLU A 81 16.90 13.38 22.05
C GLU A 81 15.82 14.05 22.90
N LEU A 82 15.45 13.44 24.04
CA LEU A 82 14.52 14.03 25.01
C LEU A 82 15.04 15.36 25.56
N SER A 83 16.35 15.46 25.81
CA SER A 83 16.97 16.71 26.29
C SER A 83 16.92 17.82 25.26
N ARG A 84 17.16 17.52 23.98
CA ARG A 84 17.05 18.51 22.89
C ARG A 84 15.62 19.00 22.73
N ARG A 85 14.65 18.08 22.64
CA ARG A 85 13.24 18.43 22.52
C ARG A 85 12.76 19.27 23.69
N LEU A 86 13.20 18.95 24.91
CA LEU A 86 12.83 19.75 26.08
C LEU A 86 13.41 21.17 26.02
N ILE A 87 14.63 21.34 25.51
CA ILE A 87 15.24 22.66 25.30
C ILE A 87 14.49 23.45 24.22
N GLU A 88 14.26 22.86 23.05
CA GLU A 88 13.50 23.49 21.95
C GLU A 88 12.10 23.91 22.42
N ALA A 89 11.45 23.04 23.17
CA ALA A 89 10.10 23.27 23.63
C ALA A 89 10.08 24.34 24.76
N ARG A 90 11.07 24.39 25.65
CA ARG A 90 11.26 25.50 26.62
C ARG A 90 11.50 26.84 25.93
N GLN A 91 12.35 26.88 24.90
CA GLN A 91 12.61 28.08 24.10
C GLN A 91 11.32 28.59 23.44
N SER A 92 10.52 27.69 22.87
CA SER A 92 9.24 28.06 22.27
C SER A 92 8.22 28.61 23.27
N LEU A 93 8.26 28.17 24.54
CA LEU A 93 7.38 28.68 25.59
C LEU A 93 7.83 30.06 26.09
N GLU A 94 9.14 30.29 26.21
CA GLU A 94 9.70 31.60 26.54
C GLU A 94 9.33 32.65 25.47
N GLU A 95 9.38 32.28 24.19
CA GLU A 95 8.95 33.13 23.08
C GLU A 95 7.45 33.44 23.11
N ASN A 96 6.63 32.53 23.62
CA ASN A 96 5.17 32.67 23.69
C ASN A 96 4.66 33.25 25.03
N GLY A 97 5.54 33.48 26.00
CA GLY A 97 5.21 34.11 27.29
C GLY A 97 4.39 33.24 28.25
N GLU A 98 4.41 31.91 28.08
CA GLU A 98 3.68 30.96 28.92
C GLU A 98 4.58 30.33 29.99
N ASN A 99 4.22 30.49 31.27
CA ASN A 99 4.88 29.84 32.41
C ASN A 99 4.15 28.55 32.78
N THR A 100 4.39 27.46 32.05
CA THR A 100 3.98 26.12 32.51
C THR A 100 5.00 25.57 33.51
N THR A 101 4.54 24.91 34.57
CA THR A 101 5.43 24.22 35.51
C THR A 101 6.21 23.12 34.79
N ASP A 102 7.55 23.18 34.84
CA ASP A 102 8.50 22.25 34.19
C ASP A 102 8.13 20.76 34.29
N ILE A 103 7.48 20.39 35.40
CA ILE A 103 7.10 19.03 35.76
C ILE A 103 6.10 18.40 34.79
N ASP A 104 5.09 19.16 34.34
CA ASP A 104 4.06 18.61 33.45
C ASP A 104 4.54 18.59 32.00
N PHE A 105 5.50 19.46 31.68
CA PHE A 105 6.08 19.55 30.35
C PHE A 105 7.05 18.41 30.04
N ILE A 106 7.90 18.03 31.00
CA ILE A 106 8.77 16.84 30.86
C ILE A 106 7.93 15.59 30.60
N LYS A 107 6.80 15.43 31.31
CA LYS A 107 5.88 14.30 31.07
C LYS A 107 5.27 14.36 29.68
N GLN A 108 4.87 15.54 29.22
CA GLN A 108 4.28 15.71 27.90
C GLN A 108 5.27 15.30 26.79
N VAL A 109 6.52 15.75 26.87
CA VAL A 109 7.57 15.38 25.90
C VAL A 109 7.84 13.87 25.90
N ILE A 110 7.82 13.24 27.07
CA ILE A 110 7.97 11.78 27.20
C ILE A 110 6.78 11.03 26.58
N GLU A 111 5.55 11.48 26.83
CA GLU A 111 4.34 10.82 26.32
C GLU A 111 4.19 11.02 24.80
N GLU A 112 4.47 12.21 24.29
CA GLU A 112 4.48 12.47 22.84
C GLU A 112 5.50 11.57 22.13
N ARG A 113 6.70 11.42 22.70
CA ARG A 113 7.72 10.52 22.15
C ARG A 113 7.26 9.06 22.17
N ARG A 114 6.53 8.65 23.21
CA ARG A 114 5.94 7.31 23.33
C ARG A 114 4.89 7.07 22.25
N GLU A 115 4.01 8.03 22.01
CA GLU A 115 2.98 7.95 20.96
C GLU A 115 3.64 7.84 19.57
N GLU A 116 4.65 8.66 19.29
CA GLU A 116 5.41 8.57 18.04
C GLU A 116 6.08 7.20 17.86
N GLN A 117 6.67 6.65 18.92
CA GLN A 117 7.32 5.34 18.85
C GLN A 117 6.30 4.23 18.61
N ALA A 118 5.17 4.25 19.33
CA ALA A 118 4.09 3.29 19.13
C ALA A 118 3.54 3.36 17.69
N GLN A 119 3.41 4.57 17.14
CA GLN A 119 2.99 4.78 15.76
C GLN A 119 3.99 4.19 14.76
N ARG A 120 5.29 4.43 14.93
CA ARG A 120 6.34 3.87 14.05
C ARG A 120 6.40 2.34 14.14
N GLU A 121 6.25 1.79 15.33
CA GLU A 121 6.20 0.34 15.53
C GLU A 121 4.97 -0.27 14.84
N TYR A 122 3.82 0.38 14.94
CA TYR A 122 2.60 -0.02 14.24
C TYR A 122 2.77 0.03 12.71
N GLU A 123 3.34 1.11 12.17
CA GLU A 123 3.65 1.24 10.74
C GLU A 123 4.62 0.16 10.26
N ALA A 124 5.67 -0.13 11.04
CA ALA A 124 6.62 -1.20 10.74
C ALA A 124 5.95 -2.59 10.77
N GLN A 125 5.05 -2.85 11.72
CA GLN A 125 4.28 -4.10 11.77
C GLN A 125 3.35 -4.23 10.57
N MET A 126 2.63 -3.16 10.21
CA MET A 126 1.75 -3.14 9.04
C MET A 126 2.53 -3.39 7.74
N SER A 127 3.69 -2.76 7.59
CA SER A 127 4.56 -2.97 6.42
C SER A 127 5.07 -4.41 6.33
N ARG A 128 5.47 -5.02 7.46
CA ARG A 128 5.85 -6.44 7.51
C ARG A 128 4.70 -7.35 7.12
N HIS A 129 3.52 -7.11 7.67
CA HIS A 129 2.34 -7.92 7.35
C HIS A 129 1.94 -7.83 5.88
N GLN A 130 2.02 -6.63 5.28
CA GLN A 130 1.80 -6.45 3.85
C GLN A 130 2.85 -7.19 3.00
N ALA A 131 4.11 -7.14 3.39
CA ALA A 131 5.19 -7.86 2.70
C ALA A 131 5.00 -9.38 2.78
N GLU A 132 4.65 -9.90 3.96
CA GLU A 132 4.34 -11.33 4.16
C GLU A 132 3.15 -11.77 3.30
N LYS A 133 2.07 -10.98 3.29
CA LYS A 133 0.89 -11.26 2.47
C LYS A 133 1.21 -11.28 0.98
N LEU A 134 1.97 -10.30 0.49
CA LEU A 134 2.40 -10.25 -0.91
C LEU A 134 3.26 -11.47 -1.28
N THR A 135 4.19 -11.86 -0.40
CA THR A 135 5.00 -13.07 -0.60
C THR A 135 4.12 -14.32 -0.66
N GLN A 136 3.12 -14.43 0.23
CA GLN A 136 2.18 -15.54 0.21
C GLN A 136 1.36 -15.58 -1.08
N GLU A 137 0.81 -14.45 -1.53
CA GLU A 137 0.07 -14.34 -2.80
C GLU A 137 0.92 -14.76 -4.00
N ARG A 138 2.22 -14.43 -4.01
CA ARG A 138 3.16 -14.88 -5.04
C ARG A 138 3.41 -16.39 -5.00
N HIS A 139 3.53 -16.97 -3.81
CA HIS A 139 3.63 -18.43 -3.66
C HIS A 139 2.36 -19.14 -4.14
N GLU A 140 1.18 -18.63 -3.79
CA GLU A 140 -0.11 -19.16 -4.22
C GLU A 140 -0.27 -19.06 -5.75
N THR A 141 0.14 -17.94 -6.35
CA THR A 141 0.15 -17.77 -7.81
C THR A 141 1.07 -18.79 -8.49
N ALA A 142 2.24 -19.06 -7.92
CA ALA A 142 3.15 -20.08 -8.46
C ALA A 142 2.54 -21.49 -8.41
N GLU A 143 1.90 -21.87 -7.30
CA GLU A 143 1.18 -23.15 -7.19
C GLU A 143 0.02 -23.25 -8.18
N GLN A 144 -0.81 -22.19 -8.29
CA GLN A 144 -1.91 -22.16 -9.25
C GLN A 144 -1.43 -22.33 -10.70
N LEU A 145 -0.29 -21.74 -11.06
CA LEU A 145 0.30 -21.92 -12.38
C LEU A 145 0.77 -23.36 -12.60
N LEU A 146 1.43 -23.98 -11.60
CA LEU A 146 1.83 -25.38 -11.68
C LEU A 146 0.63 -26.31 -11.86
N ASP A 147 -0.43 -26.10 -11.09
CA ASP A 147 -1.65 -26.91 -11.19
C ASP A 147 -2.34 -26.71 -12.54
N ARG A 148 -2.47 -25.47 -13.03
CA ARG A 148 -2.99 -25.22 -14.38
C ARG A 148 -2.16 -25.91 -15.45
N ILE A 149 -0.83 -25.92 -15.33
CA ILE A 149 0.05 -26.63 -16.27
C ILE A 149 -0.21 -28.13 -16.21
N ARG A 150 -0.36 -28.72 -15.02
CA ARG A 150 -0.65 -30.16 -14.84
C ARG A 150 -1.96 -30.57 -15.53
N GLU A 151 -2.98 -29.73 -15.43
CA GLU A 151 -4.32 -30.00 -15.96
C GLU A 151 -4.39 -29.98 -17.49
N GLN A 152 -3.40 -29.37 -18.17
CA GLN A 152 -3.44 -29.29 -19.63
C GLN A 152 -3.25 -30.65 -20.28
N THR A 153 -4.15 -31.00 -21.19
CA THR A 153 -4.13 -32.25 -21.97
C THR A 153 -3.82 -32.04 -23.45
N SER A 154 -3.80 -30.78 -23.90
CA SER A 154 -3.60 -30.37 -25.29
C SER A 154 -2.30 -29.59 -25.42
N TYR A 155 -1.55 -29.87 -26.50
CA TYR A 155 -0.31 -29.17 -26.83
C TYR A 155 -0.51 -27.66 -26.99
N TYR A 156 -1.60 -27.25 -27.63
CA TYR A 156 -1.88 -25.83 -27.88
C TYR A 156 -2.19 -25.10 -26.58
N ASP A 157 -3.01 -25.69 -25.72
CA ASP A 157 -3.39 -25.08 -24.44
C ASP A 157 -2.20 -25.00 -23.47
N ALA A 158 -1.39 -26.07 -23.40
CA ALA A 158 -0.13 -26.05 -22.66
C ALA A 158 0.85 -25.00 -23.22
N SER A 159 0.89 -24.81 -24.54
CA SER A 159 1.72 -23.78 -25.16
C SER A 159 1.20 -22.36 -24.86
N TYR A 160 -0.12 -22.14 -24.81
CA TYR A 160 -0.71 -20.85 -24.49
C TYR A 160 -0.46 -20.42 -23.04
N LEU A 161 -0.35 -21.36 -22.11
CA LEU A 161 0.05 -21.06 -20.72
C LEU A 161 1.42 -20.39 -20.61
N ALA A 162 2.29 -20.51 -21.63
CA ALA A 162 3.55 -19.75 -21.66
C ALA A 162 3.34 -18.23 -21.64
N MET A 163 2.21 -17.74 -22.19
CA MET A 163 1.85 -16.32 -22.16
C MET A 163 1.50 -15.86 -20.75
N ASP A 164 0.73 -16.68 -20.01
CA ASP A 164 0.34 -16.42 -18.63
C ASP A 164 1.55 -16.46 -17.69
N VAL A 165 2.40 -17.50 -17.81
CA VAL A 165 3.64 -17.61 -17.03
C VAL A 165 4.59 -16.45 -17.34
N TYR A 166 4.64 -15.97 -18.59
CA TYR A 166 5.44 -14.78 -18.95
C TYR A 166 4.88 -13.47 -18.36
N HIS A 167 3.57 -13.38 -18.16
CA HIS A 167 2.93 -12.25 -17.49
C HIS A 167 3.33 -12.19 -16.01
N TYR A 168 3.24 -13.32 -15.30
CA TYR A 168 3.59 -13.43 -13.87
C TYR A 168 5.09 -13.58 -13.56
N ARG A 169 5.96 -13.38 -14.55
CA ARG A 169 7.41 -13.65 -14.40
C ARG A 169 8.09 -12.87 -13.26
N GLU A 170 7.65 -11.63 -12.97
CA GLU A 170 8.28 -10.83 -11.92
C GLU A 170 7.83 -11.29 -10.52
N ASP A 171 6.57 -11.74 -10.40
CA ASP A 171 6.07 -12.36 -9.18
C ASP A 171 6.75 -13.69 -8.89
N LEU A 172 6.96 -14.51 -9.92
CA LEU A 172 7.69 -15.78 -9.82
C LEU A 172 9.18 -15.60 -9.48
N LYS A 173 9.82 -14.54 -9.99
CA LYS A 173 11.17 -14.15 -9.55
C LYS A 173 11.18 -13.68 -8.11
N GLY A 174 10.14 -12.96 -7.68
CA GLY A 174 10.02 -12.46 -6.31
C GLY A 174 9.97 -13.55 -5.24
N VAL A 175 9.72 -14.81 -5.63
CA VAL A 175 9.72 -16.00 -4.75
C VAL A 175 10.71 -17.08 -5.19
N ASP A 176 11.63 -16.78 -6.12
CA ASP A 176 12.63 -17.72 -6.66
C ASP A 176 12.05 -19.04 -7.23
N ARG A 177 10.81 -19.01 -7.75
CA ARG A 177 10.14 -20.19 -8.34
C ARG A 177 10.02 -20.17 -9.86
N LEU A 178 10.57 -19.14 -10.51
CA LEU A 178 10.49 -19.02 -11.96
C LEU A 178 11.09 -20.22 -12.69
N ASP A 179 12.26 -20.70 -12.24
CA ASP A 179 12.94 -21.83 -12.88
C ASP A 179 12.09 -23.11 -12.80
N GLU A 180 11.52 -23.40 -11.62
CA GLU A 180 10.63 -24.54 -11.40
C GLU A 180 9.41 -24.52 -12.33
N VAL A 181 8.69 -23.40 -12.37
CA VAL A 181 7.46 -23.27 -13.18
C VAL A 181 7.78 -23.38 -14.67
N VAL A 182 8.87 -22.75 -15.13
CA VAL A 182 9.25 -22.78 -16.54
C VAL A 182 9.73 -24.15 -16.97
N GLU A 183 10.49 -24.86 -16.14
CA GLU A 183 10.89 -26.24 -16.44
C GLU A 183 9.69 -27.18 -16.46
N PHE A 184 8.76 -27.02 -15.52
CA PHE A 184 7.54 -27.80 -15.49
C PHE A 184 6.67 -27.57 -16.74
N LEU A 185 6.49 -26.31 -17.13
CA LEU A 185 5.81 -25.93 -18.37
C LEU A 185 6.51 -26.52 -19.60
N PHE A 186 7.83 -26.40 -19.67
CA PHE A 186 8.61 -26.90 -20.80
C PHE A 186 8.46 -28.41 -20.95
N ASN A 187 8.61 -29.16 -19.86
CA ASN A 187 8.44 -30.61 -19.85
C ASN A 187 7.02 -30.98 -20.27
N ARG A 188 6.00 -30.26 -19.77
CA ARG A 188 4.61 -30.54 -20.14
C ARG A 188 4.33 -30.30 -21.62
N VAL A 189 4.83 -29.21 -22.17
CA VAL A 189 4.72 -28.91 -23.61
C VAL A 189 5.48 -29.95 -24.43
N GLN A 190 6.64 -30.42 -23.97
CA GLN A 190 7.42 -31.45 -24.64
C GLN A 190 6.72 -32.82 -24.63
N GLU A 191 6.10 -33.21 -23.52
CA GLU A 191 5.30 -34.44 -23.41
C GLU A 191 4.12 -34.46 -24.38
N LEU A 192 3.46 -33.31 -24.55
CA LEU A 192 2.29 -33.17 -25.42
C LEU A 192 2.66 -32.89 -26.88
N SER A 193 3.93 -32.64 -27.20
CA SER A 193 4.38 -32.33 -28.55
C SER A 193 4.77 -33.59 -29.33
N ASP A 194 4.27 -33.70 -30.56
CA ASP A 194 4.67 -34.77 -31.49
C ASP A 194 6.14 -34.66 -31.95
N LYS A 195 6.77 -33.49 -31.74
CA LYS A 195 8.17 -33.24 -32.12
C LYS A 195 8.97 -32.84 -30.89
N PRO A 196 10.18 -33.42 -30.71
CA PRO A 196 11.04 -33.00 -29.61
C PRO A 196 11.46 -31.54 -29.80
N ILE A 197 11.15 -30.71 -28.81
CA ILE A 197 11.52 -29.30 -28.76
C ILE A 197 12.77 -29.19 -27.89
N THR A 198 13.85 -28.62 -28.43
CA THR A 198 15.09 -28.39 -27.65
C THR A 198 15.25 -26.89 -27.44
N LEU A 199 15.04 -26.40 -26.22
CA LEU A 199 15.30 -25.00 -25.85
C LEU A 199 16.52 -24.94 -24.93
N GLN A 200 17.52 -24.16 -25.31
CA GLN A 200 18.70 -23.88 -24.49
C GLN A 200 18.67 -22.45 -23.94
N GLY A 201 19.19 -22.27 -22.74
CA GLY A 201 19.27 -20.97 -22.07
C GLY A 201 18.70 -20.97 -20.65
N THR A 202 18.67 -19.80 -20.03
CA THR A 202 18.05 -19.57 -18.70
C THR A 202 16.53 -19.72 -18.76
N ALA A 203 15.84 -19.94 -17.65
CA ALA A 203 14.37 -20.05 -17.64
C ALA A 203 13.70 -18.82 -18.26
N ILE A 204 14.22 -17.61 -18.03
CA ILE A 204 13.72 -16.39 -18.67
C ILE A 204 13.86 -16.44 -20.20
N GLN A 205 14.97 -16.96 -20.72
CA GLN A 205 15.19 -17.09 -22.15
C GLN A 205 14.27 -18.16 -22.76
N LYS A 206 14.15 -19.32 -22.11
CA LYS A 206 13.23 -20.39 -22.51
C LYS A 206 11.79 -19.87 -22.55
N LEU A 207 11.35 -19.20 -21.48
CA LEU A 207 10.00 -18.64 -21.37
C LEU A 207 9.71 -17.57 -22.43
N LYS A 208 10.68 -16.69 -22.74
CA LYS A 208 10.53 -15.71 -23.85
C LYS A 208 10.31 -16.39 -25.20
N ILE A 209 11.04 -17.47 -25.47
CA ILE A 209 10.88 -18.22 -26.72
C ILE A 209 9.52 -18.91 -26.75
N MET A 210 9.09 -19.50 -25.64
CA MET A 210 7.80 -20.15 -25.50
C MET A 210 6.62 -19.17 -25.65
N ASP A 211 6.67 -17.99 -25.02
CA ASP A 211 5.66 -16.92 -25.20
C ASP A 211 5.60 -16.45 -26.65
N ALA A 212 6.74 -16.21 -27.29
CA ALA A 212 6.77 -15.82 -28.70
C ALA A 212 6.20 -16.91 -29.63
N HIS A 213 6.42 -18.18 -29.30
CA HIS A 213 5.84 -19.31 -30.03
C HIS A 213 4.33 -19.41 -29.80
N ALA A 214 3.88 -19.30 -28.55
CA ALA A 214 2.48 -19.32 -28.16
C ALA A 214 1.67 -18.22 -28.86
N ARG A 215 2.20 -16.99 -28.91
CA ARG A 215 1.58 -15.87 -29.64
C ARG A 215 1.46 -16.14 -31.15
N LYS A 216 2.44 -16.81 -31.76
CA LYS A 216 2.39 -17.19 -33.18
C LYS A 216 1.32 -18.24 -33.42
N LEU A 217 1.24 -19.27 -32.59
CA LEU A 217 0.19 -20.29 -32.67
C LEU A 217 -1.20 -19.66 -32.51
N TRP A 218 -1.35 -18.76 -31.53
CA TRP A 218 -2.60 -18.07 -31.27
C TRP A 218 -3.02 -17.19 -32.45
N ALA A 219 -2.08 -16.45 -33.04
CA ALA A 219 -2.34 -15.64 -34.23
C ALA A 219 -2.70 -16.49 -35.46
N GLN A 220 -2.08 -17.66 -35.64
CA GLN A 220 -2.42 -18.60 -36.71
C GLN A 220 -3.83 -19.18 -36.53
N ALA A 221 -4.19 -19.56 -35.30
CA ALA A 221 -5.54 -20.04 -34.98
C ALA A 221 -6.63 -18.98 -35.21
N GLN A 222 -6.31 -17.69 -35.05
CA GLN A 222 -7.23 -16.58 -35.36
C GLN A 222 -7.26 -16.19 -36.84
N SER A 223 -6.20 -16.54 -37.59
CA SER A 223 -6.00 -16.15 -38.99
C SER A 223 -6.50 -17.18 -39.99
N GLU A 224 -6.92 -18.38 -39.58
CA GLU A 224 -7.59 -19.33 -40.48
C GLU A 224 -9.00 -18.84 -40.81
N PRO A 225 -9.28 -18.37 -42.04
CA PRO A 225 -10.65 -18.21 -42.49
C PRO A 225 -11.17 -19.63 -42.70
N LYS A 226 -12.22 -20.05 -41.98
CA LYS A 226 -12.94 -21.30 -42.26
C LYS A 226 -13.24 -21.35 -43.76
N ALA A 227 -12.49 -22.19 -44.49
CA ALA A 227 -12.60 -22.34 -45.92
C ALA A 227 -13.98 -22.91 -46.26
N ILE A 228 -14.69 -22.18 -47.12
CA ILE A 228 -15.94 -22.58 -47.75
C ILE A 228 -15.64 -23.75 -48.72
N LEU A 229 -16.42 -24.84 -48.63
CA LEU A 229 -16.77 -25.90 -49.63
C LEU A 229 -17.00 -27.22 -48.85
N GLU A 230 -18.11 -27.96 -48.86
CA GLU A 230 -19.39 -27.96 -49.58
C GLU A 230 -20.48 -28.71 -48.75
N LYS A 231 -21.74 -28.30 -48.98
CA LYS A 231 -23.01 -29.08 -48.99
C LYS A 231 -23.67 -29.56 -47.68
N LYS A 232 -24.81 -28.89 -47.45
CA LYS A 232 -26.17 -29.38 -47.09
C LYS A 232 -26.64 -29.19 -45.62
N PRO A 233 -27.98 -29.11 -45.39
CA PRO A 233 -28.72 -27.87 -45.18
C PRO A 233 -29.15 -27.65 -43.72
N LYS A 234 -29.55 -26.40 -43.38
CA LYS A 234 -30.19 -26.01 -42.10
C LYS A 234 -31.35 -26.95 -41.73
N PRO A 235 -31.56 -27.24 -40.43
CA PRO A 235 -32.43 -26.40 -39.59
C PRO A 235 -31.77 -26.08 -38.24
N GLU A 236 -31.70 -24.80 -37.87
CA GLU A 236 -32.52 -24.14 -36.84
C GLU A 236 -31.95 -24.28 -35.42
N THR A 237 -31.72 -23.09 -34.84
CA THR A 237 -31.57 -22.81 -33.41
C THR A 237 -30.46 -23.55 -32.65
N ASP A 238 -29.36 -22.85 -32.42
CA ASP A 238 -29.04 -22.45 -31.05
C ASP A 238 -28.28 -21.12 -31.06
N ILE A 239 -28.69 -20.27 -30.14
CA ILE A 239 -28.30 -18.87 -30.00
C ILE A 239 -26.85 -18.84 -29.51
N GLU A 240 -25.94 -18.32 -30.33
CA GLU A 240 -24.65 -17.84 -29.85
C GLU A 240 -24.93 -16.76 -28.79
N GLU A 241 -24.67 -17.07 -27.52
CA GLU A 241 -24.37 -16.07 -26.49
C GLU A 241 -23.11 -15.32 -26.94
N LYS A 242 -23.31 -14.36 -27.84
CA LYS A 242 -22.42 -13.21 -27.93
C LYS A 242 -22.49 -12.54 -26.57
N GLU A 243 -21.46 -12.74 -25.76
CA GLU A 243 -21.07 -11.80 -24.73
C GLU A 243 -21.02 -10.41 -25.37
N GLN A 244 -22.12 -9.68 -25.26
CA GLN A 244 -22.16 -8.28 -25.58
C GLN A 244 -21.21 -7.61 -24.59
N LYS A 245 -19.98 -7.33 -25.03
CA LYS A 245 -19.15 -6.28 -24.44
C LYS A 245 -20.00 -5.02 -24.40
N GLU A 246 -20.65 -4.77 -23.26
CA GLU A 246 -21.49 -3.61 -23.02
C GLU A 246 -20.66 -2.35 -23.28
N SER A 247 -20.87 -1.75 -24.44
CA SER A 247 -20.20 -0.50 -24.78
C SER A 247 -21.02 0.64 -24.17
N TYR A 248 -20.54 1.19 -23.05
CA TYR A 248 -21.15 2.30 -22.27
C TYR A 248 -21.22 3.65 -23.01
N THR A 249 -21.33 3.63 -24.33
CA THR A 249 -21.33 4.76 -25.27
C THR A 249 -22.55 5.67 -25.17
N HIS A 250 -23.55 5.30 -24.38
CA HIS A 250 -24.77 6.08 -24.16
C HIS A 250 -24.71 6.93 -22.87
N LEU A 251 -23.75 6.68 -21.98
CA LEU A 251 -23.66 7.37 -20.70
C LEU A 251 -23.14 8.80 -20.86
N ARG A 252 -23.78 9.73 -20.16
CA ARG A 252 -23.44 11.15 -20.13
C ARG A 252 -23.48 11.65 -18.69
N GLY A 253 -22.63 12.60 -18.37
CA GLY A 253 -22.54 13.19 -17.05
C GLY A 253 -21.15 13.75 -16.79
N LYS A 254 -20.98 14.41 -15.65
CA LYS A 254 -19.74 14.98 -15.18
C LYS A 254 -19.18 14.15 -14.04
N VAL A 255 -17.96 13.66 -14.19
CA VAL A 255 -17.29 12.83 -13.19
C VAL A 255 -16.00 13.53 -12.76
N VAL A 256 -15.82 13.71 -11.45
CA VAL A 256 -14.58 14.22 -10.87
C VAL A 256 -13.80 13.04 -10.30
N VAL A 257 -12.55 12.88 -10.71
CA VAL A 257 -11.68 11.77 -10.27
C VAL A 257 -10.44 12.35 -9.61
N PHE A 258 -10.16 11.91 -8.39
CA PHE A 258 -8.91 12.19 -7.69
C PHE A 258 -8.05 10.92 -7.66
N GLY A 259 -6.81 11.04 -8.14
CA GLY A 259 -5.82 9.95 -8.18
C GLY A 259 -5.73 9.20 -9.49
N GLY A 260 -4.97 8.11 -9.49
CA GLY A 260 -4.74 7.24 -10.63
C GLY A 260 -3.64 7.73 -11.58
N HIS A 261 -3.10 6.80 -12.36
CA HIS A 261 -2.09 7.07 -13.38
C HIS A 261 -2.67 7.55 -14.72
N THR A 262 -1.82 8.17 -15.54
CA THR A 262 -2.17 8.65 -16.89
C THR A 262 -2.71 7.54 -17.81
N THR A 263 -2.26 6.29 -17.62
CA THR A 263 -2.74 5.10 -18.34
C THR A 263 -4.20 4.78 -17.98
N THR A 264 -4.54 4.77 -16.70
CA THR A 264 -5.92 4.59 -16.18
C THR A 264 -6.84 5.68 -16.70
N ARG A 265 -6.39 6.94 -16.67
CA ARG A 265 -7.13 8.09 -17.21
C ARG A 265 -7.47 7.93 -18.68
N THR A 266 -6.49 7.50 -19.49
CA THR A 266 -6.67 7.33 -20.94
C THR A 266 -7.67 6.22 -21.24
N TYR A 267 -7.49 5.07 -20.59
CA TYR A 267 -8.38 3.92 -20.79
C TYR A 267 -9.84 4.21 -20.40
N VAL A 268 -10.06 4.85 -19.24
CA VAL A 268 -11.42 5.19 -18.78
C VAL A 268 -12.10 6.17 -19.74
N LYS A 269 -11.37 7.16 -20.27
CA LYS A 269 -11.90 8.11 -21.27
C LYS A 269 -12.25 7.45 -22.59
N GLU A 270 -11.46 6.47 -23.04
CA GLU A 270 -11.75 5.71 -24.26
C GLU A 270 -13.02 4.85 -24.13
N LYS A 271 -13.26 4.29 -22.94
CA LYS A 271 -14.46 3.47 -22.66
C LYS A 271 -15.72 4.28 -22.40
N LEU A 272 -15.58 5.52 -21.92
CA LEU A 272 -16.69 6.42 -21.59
C LEU A 272 -16.58 7.77 -22.35
N PRO A 273 -16.64 7.75 -23.70
CA PRO A 273 -16.29 8.92 -24.51
C PRO A 273 -17.26 10.10 -24.41
N LYS A 274 -18.49 9.89 -23.91
CA LYS A 274 -19.52 10.94 -23.76
C LYS A 274 -19.66 11.46 -22.32
N VAL A 275 -18.79 11.02 -21.41
CA VAL A 275 -18.72 11.49 -20.02
C VAL A 275 -17.65 12.57 -19.90
N TYR A 276 -17.98 13.67 -19.23
CA TYR A 276 -17.05 14.76 -18.98
C TYR A 276 -16.24 14.49 -17.71
N PHE A 277 -14.93 14.28 -17.87
CA PHE A 277 -14.03 13.97 -16.76
C PHE A 277 -13.18 15.18 -16.34
N VAL A 278 -13.25 15.53 -15.05
CA VAL A 278 -12.28 16.40 -14.39
C VAL A 278 -11.36 15.49 -13.59
N TRP A 279 -10.12 15.34 -14.05
CA TRP A 279 -9.17 14.40 -13.47
C TRP A 279 -8.05 15.17 -12.78
N SER A 280 -7.76 14.84 -11.53
CA SER A 280 -6.64 15.39 -10.76
C SER A 280 -5.73 14.25 -10.33
N THR A 281 -4.54 14.19 -10.91
CA THR A 281 -3.49 13.24 -10.53
C THR A 281 -2.46 13.90 -9.59
N VAL A 282 -1.60 13.10 -8.97
CA VAL A 282 -0.47 13.61 -8.15
C VAL A 282 0.54 14.38 -8.99
N GLU A 283 0.65 14.06 -10.28
CA GLU A 283 1.57 14.70 -11.24
C GLU A 283 1.10 16.10 -11.67
N ASP A 284 -0.22 16.36 -11.59
CA ASP A 284 -0.85 17.60 -12.05
C ASP A 284 -0.66 18.80 -11.09
N GLY A 285 -0.15 18.57 -9.87
CA GLY A 285 0.13 19.61 -8.87
C GLY A 285 -1.10 20.20 -8.14
N LEU A 286 -0.83 20.97 -7.07
CA LEU A 286 -1.84 21.45 -6.12
C LEU A 286 -2.91 22.39 -6.72
N LEU A 287 -2.58 23.14 -7.77
CA LEU A 287 -3.49 24.09 -8.40
C LEU A 287 -4.63 23.36 -9.15
N ILE A 288 -4.33 22.23 -9.79
CA ILE A 288 -5.32 21.40 -10.49
C ILE A 288 -6.22 20.67 -9.48
N VAL A 289 -5.68 20.31 -8.31
CA VAL A 289 -6.47 19.75 -7.19
C VAL A 289 -7.53 20.75 -6.73
N ASP A 290 -7.16 21.99 -6.46
CA ASP A 290 -8.11 23.00 -5.95
C ASP A 290 -9.20 23.32 -6.99
N GLN A 291 -8.86 23.32 -8.28
CA GLN A 291 -9.84 23.40 -9.37
C GLN A 291 -10.77 22.18 -9.39
N ALA A 292 -10.25 20.96 -9.27
CA ALA A 292 -11.06 19.75 -9.25
C ALA A 292 -12.01 19.70 -8.05
N VAL A 293 -11.56 20.16 -6.88
CA VAL A 293 -12.39 20.28 -5.66
C VAL A 293 -13.58 21.24 -5.88
N GLN A 294 -13.37 22.39 -6.54
CA GLN A 294 -14.47 23.31 -6.88
C GLN A 294 -15.50 22.67 -7.84
N GLN A 295 -15.06 21.76 -8.70
CA GLN A 295 -15.96 21.07 -9.64
C GLN A 295 -16.80 19.97 -8.98
N ILE A 296 -16.52 19.56 -7.73
CA ILE A 296 -17.32 18.55 -6.97
C ILE A 296 -18.79 18.98 -6.87
N GLN A 297 -19.06 20.28 -6.74
CA GLN A 297 -20.43 20.81 -6.62
C GLN A 297 -21.29 20.43 -7.83
N THR A 298 -20.74 20.55 -9.04
CA THR A 298 -21.44 20.28 -10.31
C THR A 298 -21.24 18.84 -10.80
N ALA A 299 -20.49 18.01 -10.07
CA ALA A 299 -20.21 16.64 -10.45
C ALA A 299 -21.40 15.72 -10.20
N ASP A 300 -21.61 14.79 -11.14
CA ASP A 300 -22.59 13.73 -11.08
C ASP A 300 -22.09 12.51 -10.30
N ALA A 301 -20.79 12.22 -10.43
CA ALA A 301 -20.09 11.24 -9.60
C ALA A 301 -18.72 11.79 -9.20
N VAL A 302 -18.25 11.37 -8.02
CA VAL A 302 -16.92 11.71 -7.52
C VAL A 302 -16.21 10.42 -7.14
N LEU A 303 -15.03 10.21 -7.68
CA LEU A 303 -14.20 9.04 -7.44
C LEU A 303 -12.94 9.43 -6.68
N LEU A 304 -12.60 8.61 -5.69
CA LEU A 304 -11.36 8.69 -4.93
C LEU A 304 -10.58 7.39 -5.15
N LEU A 305 -9.49 7.46 -5.91
CA LEU A 305 -8.56 6.36 -6.12
C LEU A 305 -7.48 6.45 -5.02
N THR A 306 -7.72 5.81 -3.88
CA THR A 306 -6.98 6.10 -2.65
C THR A 306 -5.50 5.75 -2.72
N ASP A 307 -5.13 4.78 -3.53
CA ASP A 307 -3.77 4.23 -3.55
C ASP A 307 -2.79 5.16 -4.28
N ASP A 308 -3.33 5.95 -5.21
CA ASP A 308 -2.59 6.89 -6.05
C ASP A 308 -2.93 8.35 -5.72
N THR A 309 -3.50 8.63 -4.54
CA THR A 309 -3.78 10.00 -4.07
C THR A 309 -3.00 10.32 -2.81
N SER A 310 -2.43 11.52 -2.74
CA SER A 310 -1.85 12.00 -1.49
C SER A 310 -2.93 12.25 -0.44
N HIS A 311 -2.65 11.89 0.83
CA HIS A 311 -3.58 12.09 1.94
C HIS A 311 -4.05 13.53 2.12
N ALA A 312 -3.28 14.52 1.65
CA ALA A 312 -3.69 15.92 1.66
C ALA A 312 -4.83 16.20 0.65
N VAL A 313 -4.75 15.61 -0.55
CA VAL A 313 -5.78 15.73 -1.60
C VAL A 313 -7.06 15.01 -1.17
N THR A 314 -6.92 13.80 -0.64
CA THR A 314 -8.05 13.00 -0.15
C THR A 314 -8.78 13.71 0.99
N ARG A 315 -8.06 14.31 1.95
CA ARG A 315 -8.65 15.10 3.03
C ARG A 315 -9.40 16.33 2.53
N LYS A 316 -8.83 17.07 1.56
CA LYS A 316 -9.50 18.24 0.95
C LYS A 316 -10.79 17.82 0.22
N ALA A 317 -10.73 16.79 -0.63
CA ALA A 317 -11.88 16.28 -1.35
C ALA A 317 -12.97 15.76 -0.41
N MET A 318 -12.60 15.02 0.64
CA MET A 318 -13.54 14.49 1.66
C MET A 318 -14.22 15.59 2.47
N THR A 319 -13.49 16.66 2.81
CA THR A 319 -14.06 17.81 3.53
C THR A 319 -15.15 18.48 2.70
N GLU A 320 -14.90 18.67 1.40
CA GLU A 320 -15.86 19.28 0.48
C GLU A 320 -17.05 18.37 0.16
N LEU A 321 -16.82 17.06 0.03
CA LEU A 321 -17.89 16.07 -0.14
C LEU A 321 -18.81 15.99 1.07
N ARG A 322 -18.26 16.05 2.30
CA ARG A 322 -19.04 16.13 3.55
C ARG A 322 -19.87 17.40 3.60
N ARG A 323 -19.30 18.55 3.21
CA ARG A 323 -20.01 19.84 3.11
C ARG A 323 -21.21 19.75 2.17
N LEU A 324 -21.04 19.08 1.02
CA LEU A 324 -22.06 18.93 -0.02
C LEU A 324 -22.98 17.71 0.16
N LYS A 325 -22.81 16.93 1.23
CA LYS A 325 -23.55 15.68 1.52
C LYS A 325 -23.54 14.67 0.35
N LYS A 326 -22.47 14.64 -0.44
CA LYS A 326 -22.28 13.65 -1.51
C LYS A 326 -21.37 12.53 -1.01
N GLN A 327 -21.72 11.28 -1.32
CA GLN A 327 -20.85 10.15 -1.03
C GLN A 327 -19.87 9.92 -2.20
N PRO A 328 -18.55 9.87 -1.93
CA PRO A 328 -17.58 9.46 -2.93
C PRO A 328 -17.73 7.97 -3.25
N ILE A 329 -17.24 7.60 -4.42
CA ILE A 329 -16.90 6.23 -4.76
C ILE A 329 -15.43 6.05 -4.43
N GLU A 330 -15.14 5.42 -3.30
CA GLU A 330 -13.79 5.07 -2.88
C GLU A 330 -13.42 3.72 -3.51
N LEU A 331 -12.31 3.69 -4.25
CA LEU A 331 -11.81 2.49 -4.91
C LEU A 331 -10.41 2.18 -4.35
N HIS A 332 -10.25 0.96 -3.87
CA HIS A 332 -9.01 0.43 -3.29
C HIS A 332 -8.54 -0.75 -4.14
N HIS A 333 -7.39 -0.62 -4.80
CA HIS A 333 -6.72 -1.65 -5.59
C HIS A 333 -7.61 -2.33 -6.64
N GLU A 334 -8.46 -1.55 -7.32
CA GLU A 334 -9.39 -2.10 -8.30
C GLU A 334 -8.86 -2.00 -9.74
N GLY A 335 -9.06 -3.06 -10.52
CA GLY A 335 -8.69 -3.09 -11.93
C GLY A 335 -9.45 -2.03 -12.74
N VAL A 336 -8.83 -1.55 -13.82
CA VAL A 336 -9.35 -0.44 -14.63
C VAL A 336 -10.76 -0.71 -15.18
N ASN A 337 -11.14 -1.98 -15.41
CA ASN A 337 -12.49 -2.36 -15.82
C ASN A 337 -13.53 -2.11 -14.72
N THR A 338 -13.20 -2.41 -13.46
CA THR A 338 -14.08 -2.19 -12.31
C THR A 338 -14.33 -0.70 -12.07
N ILE A 339 -13.33 0.14 -12.34
CA ILE A 339 -13.48 1.61 -12.32
C ILE A 339 -14.54 2.05 -13.34
N VAL A 340 -14.45 1.54 -14.58
CA VAL A 340 -15.40 1.87 -15.65
C VAL A 340 -16.81 1.41 -15.29
N GLU A 341 -16.97 0.19 -14.78
CA GLU A 341 -18.25 -0.38 -14.38
C GLU A 341 -18.90 0.42 -13.25
N LYS A 342 -18.15 0.82 -12.21
CA LYS A 342 -18.70 1.61 -11.10
C LYS A 342 -19.10 3.02 -11.52
N ILE A 343 -18.33 3.66 -12.41
CA ILE A 343 -18.73 4.94 -13.02
C ILE A 343 -20.02 4.73 -13.83
N ALA A 344 -20.05 3.68 -14.65
CA ALA A 344 -21.18 3.39 -15.51
C ALA A 344 -22.45 3.16 -14.70
N TRP A 345 -22.38 2.34 -13.66
CA TRP A 345 -23.46 2.05 -12.74
C TRP A 345 -23.97 3.33 -12.06
N LYS A 346 -23.08 4.16 -11.50
CA LYS A 346 -23.50 5.40 -10.84
C LYS A 346 -24.20 6.39 -11.78
N LEU A 347 -23.76 6.47 -13.04
CA LEU A 347 -24.38 7.32 -14.06
C LEU A 347 -25.71 6.76 -14.58
N MET A 348 -25.85 5.43 -14.66
CA MET A 348 -27.11 4.78 -15.02
C MET A 348 -28.20 5.02 -13.96
N PHE A 349 -27.87 4.82 -12.67
CA PHE A 349 -28.82 5.01 -11.56
C PHE A 349 -29.10 6.47 -11.19
N LYS A 350 -28.40 7.43 -11.82
CA LYS A 350 -28.70 8.86 -11.72
C LYS A 350 -29.77 9.31 -12.72
N SER A 351 -30.01 8.54 -13.77
CA SER A 351 -30.92 8.89 -14.86
C SER A 351 -32.39 8.48 -14.59
N CYS A 352 -32.76 8.25 -13.32
CA CYS A 352 -34.14 8.02 -12.86
C CYS A 352 -34.60 9.16 -11.97
#